data_AF-A0A522BZR7-F1
#
_entry.id   AF-A0A522BZR7-F1
#
_cell.length_a   1.000
_cell.length_b   1.000
_cell.length_c   1.000
_cell.angle_alpha   90.00
_cell.angle_beta   90.00
_cell.angle_gamma   90.00
#
_symmetry.space_group_name_H-M   'P 1'
#
loop_
_entity.id
_entity.type
_entity.pdbx_description
1 polymer ?
#
loop_
_entity_poly.entity_id
_entity_poly.type
_entity_poly.pdbx_seq_one_letter_code
_entity_poly.pdbx_strand_id
1 'polypeptide(L)'
;MASTRKTLTGRRGWTVVAGLTTALTVLVAGQLPAASAQDRPLSPVGSALGALHPSLAPSTGPSIAPELRPVVAAPASTTARERLATTSAADRLDGPYRPTALPEPEPTPAVQRVVRASVAKPAGPGLCSGQGWQQRRGQAALDSLRPGAAARTGFRIEFTGARSGYMGLTHLNERRIEMFVRACGTQSDELLRHVMAHELGHAYDTVRNNAAIRASWMATRGIPASTPWYGCSGCTDFATPAGDFAEVYAQWARGASTNRSQLAGDVPPAQLSALADRFFGA
;
A
#
# COMPACT_ATOMS: atom_id res chain seq x y z
N MET A 1 14.66 -62.95 -5.72
CA MET A 1 15.23 -61.71 -5.15
C MET A 1 15.59 -60.77 -6.29
N ALA A 2 14.76 -59.77 -6.55
CA ALA A 2 15.07 -58.57 -7.35
C ALA A 2 13.94 -57.57 -7.09
N SER A 3 14.23 -56.51 -6.34
CA SER A 3 13.26 -55.50 -5.90
C SER A 3 13.26 -54.33 -6.88
N THR A 4 12.18 -54.15 -7.62
CA THR A 4 11.93 -53.00 -8.49
C THR A 4 11.24 -51.89 -7.68
N ARG A 5 11.96 -50.80 -7.36
CA ARG A 5 11.33 -49.57 -6.85
C ARG A 5 11.11 -48.58 -7.99
N LYS A 6 9.85 -48.25 -8.22
CA LYS A 6 9.39 -47.11 -9.02
C LYS A 6 9.80 -45.80 -8.35
N THR A 7 10.37 -44.88 -9.12
CA THR A 7 10.61 -43.50 -8.68
C THR A 7 9.38 -42.65 -9.02
N LEU A 8 8.62 -42.26 -7.98
CA LEU A 8 7.58 -41.25 -8.09
C LEU A 8 8.25 -39.86 -8.06
N THR A 9 8.09 -39.12 -9.15
CA THR A 9 8.50 -37.72 -9.28
C THR A 9 7.77 -36.86 -8.25
N GLY A 10 8.54 -36.22 -7.38
CA GLY A 10 8.08 -35.43 -6.25
C GLY A 10 7.44 -34.10 -6.66
N ARG A 11 6.26 -33.87 -6.09
CA ARG A 11 5.56 -32.59 -5.99
C ARG A 11 6.28 -31.74 -4.94
N ARG A 12 7.10 -30.76 -5.35
CA ARG A 12 7.77 -29.84 -4.42
C ARG A 12 6.86 -28.64 -4.14
N GLY A 13 6.24 -28.67 -2.97
CA GLY A 13 5.72 -27.48 -2.31
C GLY A 13 6.88 -26.57 -1.89
N TRP A 14 6.70 -25.27 -2.02
CA TRP A 14 7.65 -24.29 -1.53
C TRP A 14 7.25 -23.88 -0.11
N THR A 15 8.06 -24.31 0.84
CA THR A 15 8.05 -23.90 2.23
C THR A 15 8.52 -22.45 2.33
N VAL A 16 7.78 -21.62 3.06
CA VAL A 16 8.22 -20.30 3.50
C VAL A 16 9.30 -20.51 4.56
N VAL A 17 10.53 -20.09 4.26
CA VAL A 17 11.61 -20.04 5.26
C VAL A 17 11.47 -18.73 6.01
N ALA A 18 11.06 -18.83 7.28
CA ALA A 18 11.24 -17.78 8.27
C ALA A 18 12.74 -17.59 8.52
N GLY A 19 13.23 -16.37 8.33
CA GLY A 19 14.63 -16.01 8.55
C GLY A 19 14.97 -16.06 10.04
N LEU A 20 15.85 -16.99 10.40
CA LEU A 20 16.56 -17.01 11.67
C LEU A 20 17.69 -15.98 11.61
N THR A 21 17.70 -15.01 12.51
CA THR A 21 18.78 -14.04 12.70
C THR A 21 20.04 -14.73 13.21
N THR A 22 21.11 -14.70 12.42
CA THR A 22 22.46 -15.00 12.89
C THR A 22 23.20 -13.70 13.11
N ALA A 23 23.49 -13.39 14.37
CA ALA A 23 24.39 -12.31 14.76
C ALA A 23 25.82 -12.68 14.35
N LEU A 24 26.47 -11.79 13.59
CA LEU A 24 27.89 -11.91 13.25
C LEU A 24 28.68 -11.00 14.20
N THR A 25 29.38 -11.62 15.14
CA THR A 25 30.36 -10.98 16.02
C THR A 25 31.66 -10.78 15.23
N VAL A 26 32.08 -9.54 15.01
CA VAL A 26 33.42 -9.23 14.51
C VAL A 26 34.34 -9.04 15.71
N LEU A 27 35.26 -9.98 15.92
CA LEU A 27 36.43 -9.83 16.79
C LEU A 27 37.52 -9.11 15.99
N VAL A 28 37.88 -7.90 16.41
CA VAL A 28 39.07 -7.18 15.96
C VAL A 28 40.22 -7.54 16.91
N ALA A 29 41.19 -8.30 16.41
CA ALA A 29 42.49 -8.49 17.05
C ALA A 29 43.49 -7.50 16.41
N GLY A 30 44.18 -6.74 17.25
CA GLY A 30 44.99 -5.59 16.85
C GLY A 30 46.42 -5.90 16.43
N GLN A 31 47.10 -4.86 15.98
CA GLN A 31 48.55 -4.67 16.06
C GLN A 31 48.88 -3.19 15.88
N LEU A 32 49.36 -2.56 16.96
CA LEU A 32 50.04 -1.27 16.96
C LEU A 32 51.52 -1.48 16.65
N PRO A 33 52.16 -0.53 15.96
CA PRO A 33 53.52 -0.13 16.28
C PRO A 33 53.58 1.33 16.75
N ALA A 34 54.52 1.56 17.66
CA ALA A 34 54.79 2.79 18.36
C ALA A 34 55.74 3.74 17.59
N ALA A 35 55.64 5.01 17.97
CA ALA A 35 56.69 6.04 18.07
C ALA A 35 57.35 6.61 16.80
N SER A 36 57.16 7.93 16.59
CA SER A 36 58.25 8.89 16.82
C SER A 36 57.76 10.34 16.78
N ALA A 37 58.25 11.12 17.73
CA ALA A 37 58.03 12.54 17.93
C ALA A 37 58.94 13.39 17.02
N GLN A 38 58.44 14.53 16.54
CA GLN A 38 59.24 15.74 16.26
C GLN A 38 58.40 17.01 16.49
N ASP A 39 58.62 17.61 17.66
CA ASP A 39 59.02 19.00 17.93
C ASP A 39 58.53 20.21 17.10
N ARG A 40 58.15 21.23 17.90
CA ARG A 40 58.29 22.71 17.77
C ARG A 40 57.15 23.55 17.13
N PRO A 41 57.02 24.85 17.50
CA PRO A 41 56.85 25.40 18.85
C PRO A 41 55.73 26.47 18.94
N LEU A 42 55.29 26.76 20.17
CA LEU A 42 54.35 27.83 20.54
C LEU A 42 55.07 29.18 20.77
N SER A 43 54.36 30.27 20.51
CA SER A 43 54.66 31.65 20.96
C SER A 43 53.40 32.55 20.76
N PRO A 44 53.23 33.69 21.47
CA PRO A 44 52.66 33.68 22.81
C PRO A 44 51.49 34.68 23.02
N VAL A 45 50.90 34.49 24.21
CA VAL A 45 50.02 35.31 25.05
C VAL A 45 49.98 36.83 24.80
N GLY A 46 48.76 37.37 24.78
CA GLY A 46 48.43 38.74 25.14
C GLY A 46 47.08 38.80 25.86
N SER A 47 47.13 38.83 27.20
CA SER A 47 45.96 39.05 28.06
C SER A 47 45.61 40.53 28.15
N ALA A 48 44.33 40.87 28.11
CA ALA A 48 43.79 42.05 28.78
C ALA A 48 42.36 41.76 29.26
N LEU A 49 42.20 41.78 30.58
CA LEU A 49 40.93 41.74 31.30
C LEU A 49 40.23 43.10 31.16
N GLY A 50 38.92 43.09 30.97
CA GLY A 50 38.07 44.27 31.05
C GLY A 50 36.61 43.86 31.15
N ALA A 51 36.12 43.80 32.39
CA ALA A 51 34.73 43.54 32.73
C ALA A 51 33.77 44.57 32.10
N LEU A 52 32.56 44.14 31.72
CA LEU A 52 31.28 44.77 32.08
C LEU A 52 30.12 43.88 31.58
N HIS A 53 29.16 43.66 32.47
CA HIS A 53 27.93 42.86 32.32
C HIS A 53 26.81 43.69 31.63
N PRO A 54 25.57 43.17 31.44
CA PRO A 54 24.86 43.11 30.16
C PRO A 54 23.88 44.26 29.92
N SER A 55 23.49 44.47 28.65
CA SER A 55 22.31 45.27 28.30
C SER A 55 21.31 44.40 27.55
N LEU A 56 20.22 44.10 28.26
CA LEU A 56 18.95 43.61 27.71
C LEU A 56 18.24 44.79 27.02
N ALA A 57 17.85 44.61 25.76
CA ALA A 57 16.78 45.39 25.15
C ALA A 57 15.86 44.46 24.35
N PRO A 58 14.56 44.42 24.66
CA PRO A 58 13.59 43.56 23.98
C PRO A 58 13.11 44.19 22.67
N SER A 59 13.05 43.37 21.62
CA SER A 59 12.38 43.69 20.36
C SER A 59 10.87 43.65 20.57
N THR A 60 10.21 44.78 20.34
CA THR A 60 8.76 44.97 20.39
C THR A 60 8.23 45.03 18.95
N GLY A 61 7.33 44.11 18.61
CA GLY A 61 6.59 44.08 17.35
C GLY A 61 5.28 43.30 17.53
N PRO A 62 4.13 43.80 17.04
CA PRO A 62 2.82 43.52 17.64
C PRO A 62 2.21 42.17 17.26
N SER A 63 1.79 41.45 18.30
CA SER A 63 0.85 40.33 18.27
C SER A 63 -0.58 40.88 18.18
N ILE A 64 -1.28 40.62 17.08
CA ILE A 64 -2.72 40.88 16.96
C ILE A 64 -3.43 39.53 17.05
N ALA A 65 -3.91 39.22 18.26
CA ALA A 65 -4.95 38.25 18.50
C ALA A 65 -6.29 39.01 18.68
N PRO A 66 -7.39 38.59 18.04
CA PRO A 66 -8.70 39.16 18.34
C PRO A 66 -9.24 38.62 19.68
N GLU A 67 -9.63 39.58 20.49
CA GLU A 67 -10.13 39.54 21.86
C GLU A 67 -11.52 38.88 21.97
N LEU A 68 -11.63 37.85 22.82
CA LEU A 68 -12.90 37.29 23.28
C LEU A 68 -13.47 38.23 24.36
N ARG A 69 -14.57 38.92 24.05
CA ARG A 69 -15.36 39.64 25.06
C ARG A 69 -16.40 38.72 25.72
N PRO A 70 -16.57 38.79 27.05
CA PRO A 70 -17.63 38.07 27.76
C PRO A 70 -18.93 38.87 27.72
N VAL A 71 -20.06 38.19 27.50
CA VAL A 71 -21.40 38.75 27.76
C VAL A 71 -21.97 38.05 28.99
N VAL A 72 -22.15 38.83 30.05
CA VAL A 72 -22.78 38.45 31.32
C VAL A 72 -24.31 38.43 31.14
N ALA A 73 -24.93 37.45 31.79
CA ALA A 73 -26.35 37.11 31.78
C ALA A 73 -27.25 38.04 32.61
N ALA A 74 -28.57 38.02 32.37
CA ALA A 74 -29.67 37.63 33.29
C ALA A 74 -31.08 38.08 32.73
N PRO A 75 -32.23 37.79 33.38
CA PRO A 75 -33.11 36.67 33.02
C PRO A 75 -34.60 37.05 32.77
N ALA A 76 -35.42 36.13 32.23
CA ALA A 76 -36.83 35.97 32.62
C ALA A 76 -37.44 34.67 32.09
N SER A 77 -38.10 33.97 33.01
CA SER A 77 -38.81 32.69 32.88
C SER A 77 -40.13 32.82 32.13
N THR A 78 -40.55 31.77 31.40
CA THR A 78 -41.93 31.26 31.48
C THR A 78 -41.96 29.77 31.09
N THR A 79 -42.59 29.01 31.97
CA THR A 79 -42.93 27.59 32.00
C THR A 79 -43.67 27.03 30.78
N ALA A 80 -43.27 25.84 30.33
CA ALA A 80 -44.18 24.83 29.79
C ALA A 80 -43.62 23.40 29.99
N ARG A 81 -43.90 22.87 31.19
CA ARG A 81 -44.35 21.51 31.51
C ARG A 81 -44.16 20.39 30.45
N GLU A 82 -43.30 19.43 30.81
CA GLU A 82 -43.58 17.99 30.90
C GLU A 82 -43.81 17.18 29.60
N ARG A 83 -42.79 16.40 29.21
CA ARG A 83 -42.92 14.92 29.16
C ARG A 83 -41.55 14.24 29.13
N LEU A 84 -41.24 13.51 30.21
CA LEU A 84 -40.24 12.44 30.20
C LEU A 84 -40.76 11.31 29.31
N ALA A 85 -39.99 10.92 28.30
CA ALA A 85 -40.14 9.65 27.62
C ALA A 85 -38.76 8.99 27.53
N THR A 86 -38.43 8.26 28.59
CA THR A 86 -37.42 7.22 28.58
C THR A 86 -38.00 6.04 27.81
N THR A 87 -37.52 5.78 26.60
CA THR A 87 -37.76 4.49 25.92
C THR A 87 -36.44 3.88 25.49
N SER A 88 -35.96 3.06 26.43
CA SER A 88 -35.30 1.77 26.26
C SER A 88 -34.81 1.37 24.87
N ALA A 89 -33.51 1.10 24.80
CA ALA A 89 -32.90 0.21 23.84
C ALA A 89 -33.38 -1.24 24.08
N ALA A 90 -34.55 -1.59 23.55
CA ALA A 90 -35.02 -2.96 23.39
C ALA A 90 -36.25 -2.96 22.46
N ASP A 91 -36.07 -2.58 21.20
CA ASP A 91 -37.07 -2.92 20.18
C ASP A 91 -36.39 -3.12 18.83
N ARG A 92 -35.84 -4.31 18.67
CA ARG A 92 -35.41 -4.85 17.38
C ARG A 92 -35.74 -6.33 17.40
N LEU A 93 -36.45 -6.74 16.35
CA LEU A 93 -36.68 -8.11 15.88
C LEU A 93 -37.91 -8.81 16.47
N ASP A 94 -39.10 -8.42 16.00
CA ASP A 94 -40.16 -9.38 15.75
C ASP A 94 -40.70 -9.19 14.32
N GLY A 95 -40.09 -9.94 13.41
CA GLY A 95 -40.54 -10.15 12.04
C GLY A 95 -39.97 -11.50 11.59
N PRO A 96 -40.75 -12.39 10.96
CA PRO A 96 -40.33 -13.77 10.73
C PRO A 96 -39.41 -13.84 9.51
N TYR A 97 -38.18 -13.34 9.61
CA TYR A 97 -37.12 -13.72 8.69
C TYR A 97 -36.35 -14.89 9.28
N ARG A 98 -36.89 -16.09 9.05
CA ARG A 98 -36.17 -17.34 9.24
C ARG A 98 -35.20 -17.46 8.05
N PRO A 99 -33.88 -17.46 8.25
CA PRO A 99 -32.96 -17.76 7.15
C PRO A 99 -33.33 -19.14 6.63
N THR A 100 -33.87 -19.21 5.42
CA THR A 100 -33.97 -20.49 4.73
C THR A 100 -32.53 -20.94 4.51
N ALA A 101 -32.18 -22.11 5.02
CA ALA A 101 -30.89 -22.73 4.71
C ALA A 101 -30.75 -22.74 3.19
N LEU A 102 -29.69 -22.11 2.68
CA LEU A 102 -29.30 -22.23 1.29
C LEU A 102 -29.14 -23.73 0.97
N PRO A 103 -29.72 -24.22 -0.13
CA PRO A 103 -29.47 -25.60 -0.55
C PRO A 103 -27.97 -25.79 -0.74
N GLU A 104 -27.46 -26.90 -0.24
CA GLU A 104 -26.09 -27.35 -0.46
C GLU A 104 -25.83 -27.40 -1.97
N PRO A 105 -24.79 -26.72 -2.49
CA PRO A 105 -24.55 -26.70 -3.93
C PRO A 105 -24.19 -28.12 -4.40
N GLU A 106 -24.96 -28.64 -5.35
CA GLU A 106 -24.61 -29.85 -6.08
C GLU A 106 -23.19 -29.72 -6.66
N PRO A 107 -22.40 -30.81 -6.70
CA PRO A 107 -21.05 -30.79 -7.26
C PRO A 107 -21.12 -30.38 -8.73
N THR A 108 -20.73 -29.14 -9.00
CA THR A 108 -20.64 -28.61 -10.36
C THR A 108 -19.63 -29.46 -11.14
N PRO A 109 -19.93 -29.89 -12.38
CA PRO A 109 -18.96 -30.57 -13.21
C PRO A 109 -17.69 -29.72 -13.32
N ALA A 110 -16.53 -30.33 -13.12
CA ALA A 110 -15.25 -29.67 -13.24
C ALA A 110 -15.08 -29.12 -14.66
N VAL A 111 -15.46 -27.85 -14.87
CA VAL A 111 -15.14 -27.13 -16.09
C VAL A 111 -13.63 -26.98 -16.10
N GLN A 112 -12.96 -27.76 -16.94
CA GLN A 112 -11.53 -27.63 -17.15
C GLN A 112 -11.26 -26.19 -17.58
N ARG A 113 -10.68 -25.40 -16.67
CA ARG A 113 -10.22 -24.03 -16.92
C ARG A 113 -9.15 -24.13 -18.01
N VAL A 114 -9.55 -23.93 -19.26
CA VAL A 114 -8.62 -23.75 -20.37
C VAL A 114 -7.92 -22.42 -20.09
N VAL A 115 -6.76 -22.50 -19.42
CA VAL A 115 -5.88 -21.37 -19.20
C VAL A 115 -5.37 -20.99 -20.59
N ARG A 116 -6.05 -20.05 -21.25
CA ARG A 116 -5.53 -19.43 -22.46
C ARG A 116 -4.32 -18.63 -22.00
N ALA A 117 -3.14 -19.23 -22.11
CA ALA A 117 -1.88 -18.56 -21.87
C ALA A 117 -1.87 -17.31 -22.76
N SER A 118 -2.04 -16.14 -22.14
CA SER A 118 -1.69 -14.90 -22.82
C SER A 118 -0.22 -15.02 -23.11
N VAL A 119 0.12 -15.20 -24.39
CA VAL A 119 1.51 -15.17 -24.86
C VAL A 119 2.00 -13.76 -24.58
N ALA A 120 2.67 -13.57 -23.44
CA ALA A 120 3.36 -12.33 -23.15
C ALA A 120 4.36 -12.12 -24.29
N LYS A 121 4.25 -10.98 -24.97
CA LYS A 121 5.24 -10.56 -25.96
C LYS A 121 6.62 -10.65 -25.28
N PRO A 122 7.61 -11.36 -25.87
CA PRO A 122 8.94 -11.42 -25.30
C PRO A 122 9.46 -10.01 -25.05
N ALA A 123 10.08 -9.79 -23.89
CA ALA A 123 10.89 -8.61 -23.63
C ALA A 123 11.79 -8.37 -24.86
N GLY A 124 11.68 -7.19 -25.47
CA GLY A 124 12.58 -6.83 -26.55
C GLY A 124 14.04 -6.97 -26.08
N PRO A 125 14.98 -7.36 -26.96
CA PRO A 125 16.38 -7.42 -26.59
C PRO A 125 16.82 -6.08 -25.97
N GLY A 126 17.39 -6.12 -24.76
CA GLY A 126 17.98 -4.95 -24.09
C GLY A 126 17.17 -4.28 -22.97
N LEU A 127 15.99 -4.79 -22.57
CA LEU A 127 15.20 -4.18 -21.48
C LEU A 127 15.88 -4.27 -20.10
N CYS A 128 16.78 -5.23 -19.88
CA CYS A 128 17.38 -5.51 -18.58
C CYS A 128 18.90 -5.27 -18.52
N SER A 129 19.46 -4.50 -19.44
CA SER A 129 20.91 -4.28 -19.57
C SER A 129 21.26 -2.85 -19.95
N GLY A 130 22.48 -2.41 -19.63
CA GLY A 130 22.99 -1.06 -19.91
C GLY A 130 22.44 0.01 -18.96
N GLN A 131 22.94 1.24 -19.05
CA GLN A 131 22.46 2.33 -18.17
C GLN A 131 20.97 2.62 -18.41
N GLY A 132 20.24 2.95 -17.35
CA GLY A 132 18.81 3.30 -17.41
C GLY A 132 17.86 2.15 -17.77
N TRP A 133 18.28 0.89 -17.61
CA TRP A 133 17.45 -0.26 -17.97
C TRP A 133 16.17 -0.36 -17.13
N GLN A 134 16.21 0.05 -15.85
CA GLN A 134 15.04 0.10 -14.97
C GLN A 134 13.96 1.02 -15.54
N GLN A 135 14.36 2.22 -15.98
CA GLN A 135 13.47 3.19 -16.62
C GLN A 135 12.84 2.59 -17.88
N ARG A 136 13.63 1.99 -18.77
CA ARG A 136 13.12 1.38 -20.01
C ARG A 136 12.14 0.25 -19.73
N ARG A 137 12.49 -0.65 -18.82
CA ARG A 137 11.64 -1.80 -18.47
C ARG A 137 10.36 -1.37 -17.74
N GLY A 138 10.48 -0.45 -16.80
CA GLY A 138 9.36 0.13 -16.09
C GLY A 138 8.41 0.85 -17.04
N GLN A 139 8.95 1.67 -17.94
CA GLN A 139 8.16 2.35 -18.96
C GLN A 139 7.47 1.35 -19.90
N ALA A 140 8.17 0.29 -20.35
CA ALA A 140 7.57 -0.75 -21.17
C ALA A 140 6.41 -1.46 -20.45
N ALA A 141 6.52 -1.71 -19.15
CA ALA A 141 5.41 -2.25 -18.36
C ALA A 141 4.23 -1.25 -18.27
N LEU A 142 4.50 0.04 -18.10
CA LEU A 142 3.49 1.10 -18.05
C LEU A 142 2.74 1.25 -19.38
N ASP A 143 3.48 1.29 -20.48
CA ASP A 143 2.93 1.41 -21.84
C ASP A 143 2.10 0.19 -22.26
N SER A 144 2.31 -0.95 -21.61
CA SER A 144 1.54 -2.18 -21.85
C SER A 144 0.21 -2.26 -21.09
N LEU A 145 -0.08 -1.28 -20.23
CA LEU A 145 -1.36 -1.18 -19.55
C LEU A 145 -2.42 -0.55 -20.47
N ARG A 146 -3.69 -0.73 -20.09
CA ARG A 146 -4.83 -0.10 -20.77
C ARG A 146 -4.61 1.41 -20.90
N PRO A 147 -4.86 2.00 -22.08
CA PRO A 147 -4.73 3.44 -22.28
C PRO A 147 -5.50 4.25 -21.23
N GLY A 148 -4.85 5.26 -20.68
CA GLY A 148 -5.42 6.15 -19.67
C GLY A 148 -5.44 5.60 -18.23
N ALA A 149 -5.11 4.33 -17.99
CA ALA A 149 -5.08 3.76 -16.63
C ALA A 149 -4.13 4.54 -15.70
N ALA A 150 -2.98 5.00 -16.20
CA ALA A 150 -2.07 5.81 -15.41
C ALA A 150 -2.49 7.30 -15.35
N ALA A 151 -2.92 7.86 -16.48
CA ALA A 151 -3.25 9.28 -16.59
C ALA A 151 -4.38 9.71 -15.63
N ARG A 152 -5.32 8.81 -15.31
CA ARG A 152 -6.45 9.08 -14.41
C ARG A 152 -6.06 9.35 -12.95
N THR A 153 -4.85 8.96 -12.53
CA THR A 153 -4.37 9.16 -11.15
C THR A 153 -3.70 10.51 -10.99
N GLY A 154 -3.03 11.02 -12.03
CA GLY A 154 -2.19 12.22 -11.93
C GLY A 154 -1.01 12.06 -10.95
N PHE A 155 -0.58 10.82 -10.66
CA PHE A 155 0.62 10.55 -9.88
C PHE A 155 1.85 10.51 -10.80
N ARG A 156 2.98 11.00 -10.29
CA ARG A 156 4.27 10.79 -10.95
C ARG A 156 4.74 9.36 -10.71
N ILE A 157 5.38 8.73 -11.69
CA ILE A 157 5.89 7.37 -11.58
C ILE A 157 7.42 7.41 -11.70
N GLU A 158 8.11 6.84 -10.73
CA GLU A 158 9.57 6.78 -10.67
C GLU A 158 10.03 5.33 -10.70
N PHE A 159 11.01 5.03 -11.57
CA PHE A 159 11.58 3.70 -11.70
C PHE A 159 12.95 3.65 -11.05
N THR A 160 13.07 2.87 -9.98
CA THR A 160 14.29 2.72 -9.21
C THR A 160 14.78 1.27 -9.24
N GLY A 161 15.96 1.02 -8.65
CA GLY A 161 16.51 -0.32 -8.50
C GLY A 161 15.71 -1.19 -7.52
N ALA A 162 16.07 -2.46 -7.41
CA ALA A 162 15.41 -3.38 -6.49
C ALA A 162 15.56 -2.94 -5.02
N ARG A 163 14.48 -3.09 -4.25
CA ARG A 163 14.48 -2.91 -2.78
C ARG A 163 14.00 -4.20 -2.11
N SER A 164 14.67 -4.60 -1.03
CA SER A 164 14.24 -5.76 -0.25
C SER A 164 12.86 -5.51 0.36
N GLY A 165 11.98 -6.51 0.30
CA GLY A 165 10.61 -6.44 0.84
C GLY A 165 9.57 -5.70 0.00
N TYR A 166 9.96 -4.89 -1.00
CA TYR A 166 9.03 -4.04 -1.76
C TYR A 166 9.18 -4.21 -3.28
N MET A 167 8.06 -4.21 -4.00
CA MET A 167 8.05 -4.21 -5.48
C MET A 167 7.51 -2.91 -6.06
N GLY A 168 6.65 -2.23 -5.32
CA GLY A 168 6.17 -0.88 -5.57
C GLY A 168 5.77 -0.25 -4.25
N LEU A 169 5.66 1.07 -4.23
CA LEU A 169 5.09 1.85 -3.15
C LEU A 169 4.33 3.05 -3.71
N THR A 170 3.11 3.25 -3.23
CA THR A 170 2.32 4.44 -3.52
C THR A 170 2.45 5.46 -2.38
N HIS A 171 3.18 6.54 -2.62
CA HIS A 171 3.38 7.64 -1.68
C HIS A 171 2.27 8.69 -1.85
N LEU A 172 1.20 8.55 -1.08
CA LEU A 172 -0.03 9.34 -1.25
C LEU A 172 0.19 10.86 -1.11
N ASN A 173 0.95 11.28 -0.10
CA ASN A 173 1.21 12.71 0.17
C ASN A 173 2.08 13.35 -0.91
N GLU A 174 2.98 12.58 -1.52
CA GLU A 174 3.91 13.05 -2.54
C GLU A 174 3.32 12.96 -3.95
N ARG A 175 2.12 12.38 -4.08
CA ARG A 175 1.50 12.02 -5.36
C ARG A 175 2.46 11.27 -6.27
N ARG A 176 3.16 10.29 -5.70
CA ARG A 176 4.23 9.53 -6.35
C ARG A 176 4.02 8.03 -6.20
N ILE A 177 4.27 7.30 -7.28
CA ILE A 177 4.44 5.85 -7.27
C ILE A 177 5.92 5.56 -7.52
N GLU A 178 6.55 4.84 -6.58
CA GLU A 178 7.92 4.37 -6.73
C GLU A 178 7.90 2.88 -7.08
N MET A 179 8.49 2.53 -8.20
CA MET A 179 8.54 1.16 -8.73
C MET A 179 9.95 0.60 -8.60
N PHE A 180 10.10 -0.49 -7.84
CA PHE A 180 11.38 -1.16 -7.61
C PHE A 180 11.62 -2.25 -8.68
N VAL A 181 12.19 -1.84 -9.80
CA VAL A 181 12.34 -2.69 -10.99
C VAL A 181 13.54 -3.64 -10.81
N ARG A 182 13.28 -4.95 -10.87
CA ARG A 182 14.31 -6.00 -10.76
C ARG A 182 14.81 -6.45 -12.14
N ALA A 183 15.89 -7.22 -12.19
CA ALA A 183 16.37 -7.78 -13.46
C ALA A 183 15.40 -8.85 -14.00
N CYS A 184 15.45 -9.12 -15.31
CA CYS A 184 14.57 -10.07 -16.00
C CYS A 184 14.63 -11.49 -15.41
N GLY A 185 15.80 -11.92 -14.91
CA GLY A 185 15.97 -13.22 -14.27
C GLY A 185 15.39 -13.32 -12.86
N THR A 186 14.99 -12.20 -12.25
CA THR A 186 14.50 -12.14 -10.86
C THR A 186 13.00 -11.84 -10.78
N GLN A 187 12.47 -11.08 -11.74
CA GLN A 187 11.07 -10.70 -11.80
C GLN A 187 10.60 -10.83 -13.24
N SER A 188 9.48 -11.49 -13.48
CA SER A 188 8.87 -11.53 -14.82
C SER A 188 8.24 -10.20 -15.19
N ASP A 189 8.12 -9.90 -16.48
CA ASP A 189 7.42 -8.68 -16.93
C ASP A 189 5.95 -8.69 -16.55
N GLU A 190 5.30 -9.86 -16.54
CA GLU A 190 3.92 -10.00 -16.08
C GLU A 190 3.77 -9.60 -14.61
N LEU A 191 4.73 -9.99 -13.75
CA LEU A 191 4.72 -9.60 -12.35
C LEU A 191 4.98 -8.10 -12.19
N LEU A 192 5.93 -7.52 -12.94
CA LEU A 192 6.16 -6.07 -12.91
C LEU A 192 4.91 -5.29 -13.33
N ARG A 193 4.27 -5.73 -14.42
CA ARG A 193 3.01 -5.15 -14.91
C ARG A 193 1.89 -5.25 -13.89
N HIS A 194 1.79 -6.39 -13.19
CA HIS A 194 0.83 -6.59 -12.11
C HIS A 194 1.05 -5.63 -10.95
N VAL A 195 2.28 -5.55 -10.41
CA VAL A 195 2.60 -4.64 -9.29
C VAL A 195 2.34 -3.19 -9.69
N MET A 196 2.77 -2.77 -10.88
CA MET A 196 2.53 -1.41 -11.34
C MET A 196 1.04 -1.07 -11.43
N ALA A 197 0.24 -1.98 -11.99
CA ALA A 197 -1.20 -1.79 -12.10
C ALA A 197 -1.89 -1.79 -10.72
N HIS A 198 -1.36 -2.53 -9.76
CA HIS A 198 -1.79 -2.53 -8.36
C HIS A 198 -1.52 -1.18 -7.69
N GLU A 199 -0.29 -0.65 -7.79
CA GLU A 199 0.05 0.67 -7.24
C GLU A 199 -0.79 1.80 -7.87
N LEU A 200 -1.07 1.70 -9.18
CA LEU A 200 -2.00 2.63 -9.84
C LEU A 200 -3.42 2.54 -9.27
N GLY A 201 -3.86 1.37 -8.82
CA GLY A 201 -5.15 1.17 -8.16
C GLY A 201 -5.24 1.93 -6.83
N HIS A 202 -4.19 1.88 -6.01
CA HIS A 202 -4.11 2.67 -4.76
C HIS A 202 -4.10 4.18 -5.02
N ALA A 203 -3.36 4.61 -6.04
CA ALA A 203 -3.35 6.01 -6.46
C ALA A 203 -4.74 6.45 -6.98
N TYR A 204 -5.42 5.61 -7.77
CA TYR A 204 -6.77 5.88 -8.25
C TYR A 204 -7.77 5.98 -7.09
N ASP A 205 -7.76 5.04 -6.15
CA ASP A 205 -8.62 5.06 -4.97
C ASP A 205 -8.49 6.39 -4.21
N THR A 206 -7.26 6.86 -4.00
CA THR A 206 -7.00 8.09 -3.27
C THR A 206 -7.49 9.35 -4.00
N VAL A 207 -7.51 9.33 -5.33
CA VAL A 207 -7.85 10.51 -6.14
C VAL A 207 -9.33 10.57 -6.51
N ARG A 208 -9.96 9.41 -6.69
CA ARG A 208 -11.31 9.31 -7.28
C ARG A 208 -12.35 8.78 -6.32
N ASN A 209 -11.96 8.09 -5.24
CA ASN A 209 -12.91 7.51 -4.31
C ASN A 209 -12.96 8.29 -3.00
N ASN A 210 -14.17 8.49 -2.51
CA ASN A 210 -14.43 8.94 -1.16
C ASN A 210 -15.06 7.79 -0.34
N ALA A 211 -15.40 8.04 0.93
CA ALA A 211 -15.98 7.04 1.81
C ALA A 211 -17.26 6.39 1.26
N ALA A 212 -18.11 7.16 0.56
CA ALA A 212 -19.35 6.63 -0.01
C ALA A 212 -19.06 5.66 -1.18
N ILE A 213 -18.12 6.01 -2.05
CA ILE A 213 -17.71 5.13 -3.16
C ILE A 213 -17.06 3.85 -2.62
N ARG A 214 -16.21 3.98 -1.59
CA ARG A 214 -15.56 2.84 -0.91
C ARG A 214 -16.58 1.90 -0.24
N ALA A 215 -17.58 2.45 0.44
CA ALA A 215 -18.67 1.66 0.99
C ALA A 215 -19.48 0.95 -0.12
N SER A 216 -19.73 1.65 -1.23
CA SER A 216 -20.39 1.06 -2.40
C SER A 216 -19.56 -0.06 -3.04
N TRP A 217 -18.23 0.07 -3.07
CA TRP A 217 -17.33 -0.99 -3.52
C TRP A 217 -17.47 -2.22 -2.64
N MET A 218 -17.34 -2.04 -1.32
CA MET A 218 -17.46 -3.12 -0.34
C MET A 218 -18.79 -3.86 -0.46
N ALA A 219 -19.90 -3.12 -0.54
CA ALA A 219 -21.23 -3.71 -0.72
C ALA A 219 -21.33 -4.51 -2.04
N THR A 220 -20.77 -3.98 -3.13
CA THR A 220 -20.79 -4.66 -4.44
C THR A 220 -19.94 -5.93 -4.45
N ARG A 221 -18.84 -5.94 -3.69
CA ARG A 221 -17.93 -7.08 -3.55
C ARG A 221 -18.35 -8.07 -2.47
N GLY A 222 -19.40 -7.77 -1.70
CA GLY A 222 -19.83 -8.61 -0.56
C GLY A 222 -18.87 -8.57 0.63
N ILE A 223 -18.07 -7.50 0.75
CA ILE A 223 -17.15 -7.28 1.88
C ILE A 223 -17.95 -6.66 3.04
N PRO A 224 -17.87 -7.19 4.27
CA PRO A 224 -18.58 -6.65 5.43
C PRO A 224 -18.26 -5.16 5.65
N ALA A 225 -19.28 -4.34 5.88
CA ALA A 225 -19.11 -2.90 6.11
C ALA A 225 -18.26 -2.56 7.35
N SER A 226 -18.13 -3.49 8.28
CA SER A 226 -17.27 -3.37 9.47
C SER A 226 -15.78 -3.62 9.17
N THR A 227 -15.42 -4.12 7.99
CA THR A 227 -14.03 -4.34 7.61
C THR A 227 -13.34 -2.99 7.37
N PRO A 228 -12.27 -2.65 8.10
CA PRO A 228 -11.53 -1.40 7.89
C PRO A 228 -11.01 -1.31 6.44
N TRP A 229 -11.18 -0.14 5.79
CA TRP A 229 -10.76 0.05 4.40
C TRP A 229 -9.26 -0.19 4.20
N TYR A 230 -8.47 0.38 5.10
CA TYR A 230 -7.04 0.14 5.21
C TYR A 230 -6.76 -0.90 6.29
N GLY A 231 -5.73 -1.71 6.06
CA GLY A 231 -5.29 -2.71 7.03
C GLY A 231 -4.55 -2.13 8.23
N CYS A 232 -4.00 -3.03 9.03
CA CYS A 232 -3.07 -2.70 10.10
C CYS A 232 -1.65 -2.49 9.58
N SER A 233 -0.77 -1.91 10.41
CA SER A 233 0.67 -1.90 10.14
C SER A 233 1.18 -3.34 10.02
N GLY A 234 1.78 -3.69 8.88
CA GLY A 234 2.28 -5.04 8.59
C GLY A 234 1.22 -6.06 8.15
N CYS A 235 -0.06 -5.68 8.09
CA CYS A 235 -1.07 -6.51 7.44
C CYS A 235 -0.77 -6.62 5.94
N THR A 236 -1.06 -7.78 5.36
CA THR A 236 -1.00 -7.94 3.91
C THR A 236 -2.04 -7.04 3.25
N ASP A 237 -1.62 -6.24 2.28
CA ASP A 237 -2.53 -5.35 1.53
C ASP A 237 -3.66 -6.15 0.86
N PHE A 238 -3.34 -7.35 0.36
CA PHE A 238 -4.30 -8.26 -0.29
C PHE A 238 -5.48 -8.71 0.60
N ALA A 239 -5.40 -8.53 1.92
CA ALA A 239 -6.48 -8.84 2.86
C ALA A 239 -7.27 -7.60 3.30
N THR A 240 -7.19 -6.51 2.54
CA THR A 240 -7.87 -5.24 2.85
C THR A 240 -8.81 -4.84 1.71
N PRO A 241 -9.89 -4.10 2.00
CA PRO A 241 -10.76 -3.55 0.96
C PRO A 241 -10.00 -2.64 -0.04
N ALA A 242 -9.04 -1.86 0.44
CA ALA A 242 -8.15 -1.06 -0.42
C ALA A 242 -7.35 -1.95 -1.38
N GLY A 243 -6.76 -3.03 -0.87
CA GLY A 243 -6.03 -3.99 -1.70
C GLY A 243 -6.93 -4.79 -2.65
N ASP A 244 -8.16 -5.16 -2.25
CA ASP A 244 -9.14 -5.74 -3.19
C ASP A 244 -9.45 -4.76 -4.33
N PHE A 245 -9.68 -3.49 -4.01
CA PHE A 245 -9.87 -2.45 -5.03
C PHE A 245 -8.68 -2.33 -5.96
N ALA A 246 -7.46 -2.23 -5.41
CA ALA A 246 -6.23 -2.11 -6.17
C ALA A 246 -5.98 -3.32 -7.08
N GLU A 247 -6.28 -4.53 -6.61
CA GLU A 247 -6.14 -5.74 -7.39
C GLU A 247 -7.16 -5.87 -8.53
N VAL A 248 -8.40 -5.42 -8.33
CA VAL A 248 -9.41 -5.42 -9.39
C VAL A 248 -9.11 -4.32 -10.41
N TYR A 249 -8.62 -3.17 -9.97
CA TYR A 249 -8.05 -2.17 -10.86
C TYR A 249 -6.89 -2.75 -11.68
N ALA A 250 -6.00 -3.51 -11.04
CA ALA A 250 -4.87 -4.15 -11.70
C ALA A 250 -5.30 -5.20 -12.74
N GLN A 251 -6.39 -5.91 -12.53
CA GLN A 251 -6.98 -6.81 -13.53
C GLN A 251 -7.51 -6.04 -14.74
N TRP A 252 -8.29 -5.00 -14.51
CA TRP A 252 -8.86 -4.15 -15.55
C TRP A 252 -7.78 -3.46 -16.40
N ALA A 253 -6.77 -2.89 -15.74
CA ALA A 253 -5.67 -2.19 -16.39
C ALA A 253 -4.78 -3.13 -17.21
N ARG A 254 -4.65 -4.39 -16.82
CA ARG A 254 -3.85 -5.39 -17.55
C ARG A 254 -4.61 -6.16 -18.63
N GLY A 255 -5.94 -6.12 -18.60
CA GLY A 255 -6.77 -7.04 -19.37
C GLY A 255 -6.54 -8.50 -18.99
N ALA A 256 -6.25 -8.77 -17.71
CA ALA A 256 -5.89 -10.10 -17.20
C ALA A 256 -6.96 -10.63 -16.23
N SER A 257 -7.10 -11.94 -16.14
CA SER A 257 -8.09 -12.60 -15.27
C SER A 257 -7.55 -12.96 -13.88
N THR A 258 -6.31 -12.62 -13.56
CA THR A 258 -5.67 -12.99 -12.28
C THR A 258 -5.78 -11.87 -11.25
N ASN A 259 -6.31 -12.23 -10.09
CA ASN A 259 -6.46 -11.43 -8.88
C ASN A 259 -5.66 -12.06 -7.73
N ARG A 260 -5.11 -11.27 -6.81
CA ARG A 260 -4.48 -11.74 -5.56
C ARG A 260 -5.24 -11.31 -4.31
N SER A 261 -6.36 -10.59 -4.44
CA SER A 261 -7.26 -10.28 -3.32
C SER A 261 -7.67 -11.53 -2.55
N GLN A 262 -7.75 -11.41 -1.22
CA GLN A 262 -8.11 -12.48 -0.30
C GLN A 262 -9.53 -12.30 0.28
N LEU A 263 -10.28 -11.27 -0.14
CA LEU A 263 -11.56 -10.91 0.48
C LEU A 263 -12.80 -11.43 -0.27
N ALA A 264 -12.88 -11.20 -1.57
CA ALA A 264 -14.14 -11.30 -2.32
C ALA A 264 -14.02 -12.19 -3.58
N GLY A 265 -13.07 -13.13 -3.56
CA GLY A 265 -12.85 -14.11 -4.62
C GLY A 265 -12.42 -13.54 -5.97
N ASP A 266 -12.32 -14.44 -6.95
CA ASP A 266 -12.02 -14.11 -8.35
C ASP A 266 -13.09 -13.17 -8.94
N VAL A 267 -12.67 -12.31 -9.89
CA VAL A 267 -13.58 -11.41 -10.62
C VAL A 267 -13.63 -11.84 -12.09
N PRO A 268 -14.67 -12.58 -12.51
CA PRO A 268 -14.82 -13.00 -13.91
C PRO A 268 -14.95 -11.81 -14.87
N PRO A 269 -14.66 -11.97 -16.17
CA PRO A 269 -14.65 -10.87 -17.13
C PRO A 269 -15.93 -10.01 -17.18
N ALA A 270 -17.11 -10.63 -17.08
CA ALA A 270 -18.38 -9.90 -17.07
C ALA A 270 -18.52 -9.01 -15.82
N GLN A 271 -18.15 -9.54 -14.65
CA GLN A 271 -18.15 -8.78 -13.40
C GLN A 271 -17.08 -7.69 -13.42
N LEU A 272 -15.91 -7.96 -13.98
CA LEU A 272 -14.84 -6.98 -14.14
C LEU A 272 -15.28 -5.80 -15.01
N SER A 273 -16.01 -6.06 -16.10
CA SER A 273 -16.59 -5.01 -16.94
C SER A 273 -17.57 -4.15 -16.15
N ALA A 274 -18.54 -4.77 -15.45
CA ALA A 274 -19.52 -4.04 -14.66
C ALA A 274 -18.89 -3.22 -13.52
N LEU A 275 -17.86 -3.76 -12.86
CA LEU A 275 -17.09 -3.04 -11.84
C LEU A 275 -16.31 -1.87 -12.46
N ALA A 276 -15.67 -2.08 -13.61
CA ALA A 276 -14.92 -1.05 -14.29
C ALA A 276 -15.81 0.11 -14.75
N ASP A 277 -16.98 -0.19 -15.33
CA ASP A 277 -17.94 0.83 -15.77
C ASP A 277 -18.42 1.69 -14.59
N ARG A 278 -18.65 1.07 -13.43
CA ARG A 278 -19.14 1.77 -12.24
C ARG A 278 -18.06 2.55 -11.48
N PHE A 279 -16.85 1.99 -11.35
CA PHE A 279 -15.84 2.52 -10.43
C PHE A 279 -14.62 3.12 -11.15
N PHE A 280 -14.32 2.70 -12.37
CA PHE A 280 -13.12 3.13 -13.13
C PHE A 280 -13.45 4.02 -14.34
N GLY A 281 -14.73 4.20 -14.66
CA GLY A 281 -15.23 4.81 -15.89
C GLY A 281 -15.04 6.33 -16.05
N ALA A 282 -14.56 7.07 -15.03
CA ALA A 282 -14.50 8.53 -15.01
C ALA A 282 -13.21 9.16 -15.52
#